data_AF-A0A081PZ99-F1
#
_entry.id   AF-A0A081PZ99-F1
#
_cell.length_a   1.000
_cell.length_b   1.000
_cell.length_c   1.000
_cell.angle_alpha   90.00
_cell.angle_beta   90.00
_cell.angle_gamma   90.00
#
_symmetry.space_group_name_H-M   'P 1'
#
loop_
_entity.id
_entity.type
_entity.pdbx_description
1 polymer ?
#
loop_
_entity_poly.entity_id
_entity_poly.type
_entity_poly.pdbx_seq_one_letter_code
_entity_poly.pdbx_strand_id
1 'polypeptide(L)' 'MRVKQSKSKNTINYAIIKDIKVGNKRTSTIVENLGNHNTILKEHP' A
#
# COMPACT_ATOMS: atom_id res chain seq x y z
N MET A 1 -10.64 -1.57 -4.57
CA MET A 1 -9.21 -1.27 -4.35
C MET A 1 -9.10 -0.52 -3.03
N ARG A 2 -8.02 -0.70 -2.28
CA ARG A 2 -7.83 -0.02 -0.98
C ARG A 2 -6.37 0.34 -0.78
N VAL A 3 -6.10 1.34 0.06
CA VAL A 3 -4.75 1.68 0.48
C VAL A 3 -4.28 0.69 1.54
N LYS A 4 -3.09 0.11 1.33
CA LYS A 4 -2.36 -0.67 2.33
C LYS A 4 -1.28 0.22 2.94
N GLN A 5 -1.25 0.27 4.26
CA GLN A 5 -0.15 0.86 5.03
C GLN A 5 0.78 -0.24 5.51
N SER A 6 2.07 -0.11 5.18
CA SER A 6 3.13 -0.99 5.70
C SER A 6 3.99 -0.17 6.65
N LYS A 7 4.02 -0.54 7.93
CA LYS A 7 4.80 0.15 8.97
C LYS A 7 6.00 -0.68 9.38
N SER A 8 7.17 -0.05 9.34
CA SER A 8 8.40 -0.49 10.01
C SER A 8 8.70 0.46 11.17
N LYS A 9 9.73 0.17 11.99
CA LYS A 9 10.06 0.99 13.19
C LYS A 9 10.15 2.49 12.90
N ASN A 10 10.71 2.88 11.75
CA ASN A 10 11.00 4.28 11.41
C ASN A 10 10.33 4.76 10.12
N THR A 11 9.61 3.89 9.41
CA THR A 11 9.11 4.19 8.07
C THR A 11 7.69 3.68 7.88
N ILE A 12 6.89 4.47 7.18
CA ILE A 12 5.54 4.12 6.78
C ILE A 12 5.46 4.25 5.27
N ASN A 13 5.12 3.17 4.57
CA ASN A 13 4.93 3.16 3.13
C ASN A 13 3.47 2.84 2.79
N TYR A 14 2.96 3.46 1.73
CA TYR A 14 1.61 3.28 1.24
C TYR A 14 1.61 2.66 -0.16
N ALA A 15 0.66 1.77 -0.41
CA ALA A 15 0.45 1.15 -1.71
C ALA A 15 -1.04 0.92 -1.97
N ILE A 16 -1.47 1.03 -3.23
CA ILE A 16 -2.81 0.60 -3.64
C ILE A 16 -2.80 -0.90 -3.87
N ILE A 17 -3.70 -1.60 -3.19
CA ILE A 17 -3.89 -3.04 -3.34
C ILE A 17 -5.28 -3.38 -3.88
N LYS A 18 -5.33 -4.49 -4.62
CA LYS A 18 -6.57 -5.09 -5.11
C LYS A 18 -6.68 -6.51 -4.59
N ASP A 19 -7.83 -6.83 -4.03
CA ASP A 19 -8.14 -8.19 -3.65
C ASP A 19 -8.42 -9.03 -4.90
N ILE A 20 -7.80 -10.20 -4.96
CA ILE A 20 -7.94 -11.17 -6.04
C ILE A 20 -8.18 -12.55 -5.43
N LYS A 21 -8.83 -13.43 -6.19
CA LYS A 21 -8.97 -14.84 -5.82
C LYS A 21 -7.95 -15.64 -6.63
N VAL A 22 -7.04 -16.31 -5.93
CA VAL A 22 -6.07 -17.21 -6.56
C VAL A 22 -6.38 -18.62 -6.08
N GLY A 23 -6.95 -19.44 -6.96
CA GLY A 23 -7.53 -20.74 -6.61
C GLY A 23 -8.71 -20.58 -5.64
N ASN A 24 -8.63 -21.25 -4.48
CA ASN A 24 -9.67 -21.20 -3.44
C ASN A 24 -9.38 -20.22 -2.28
N LYS A 25 -8.31 -19.41 -2.38
CA LYS A 25 -7.94 -18.45 -1.32
C LYS A 25 -8.08 -17.00 -1.82
N ARG A 26 -8.54 -16.12 -0.92
CA ARG A 26 -8.53 -14.66 -1.14
C ARG A 26 -7.14 -14.13 -0.80
N THR A 27 -6.53 -13.44 -1.75
CA THR A 27 -5.23 -12.78 -1.60
C THR A 27 -5.32 -11.34 -2.12
N SER A 28 -4.31 -10.52 -1.88
CA SER A 28 -4.25 -9.14 -2.37
C SER A 28 -2.98 -8.95 -3.17
N THR A 29 -3.08 -8.31 -4.34
CA THR A 29 -1.94 -7.90 -5.15
C THR A 29 -1.71 -6.40 -5.04
N ILE A 30 -0.46 -5.97 -5.22
CA ILE A 30 -0.09 -4.55 -5.31
C ILE A 30 -0.40 -4.08 -6.73
N VAL A 31 -1.18 -3.02 -6.85
CA VAL A 31 -1.51 -2.36 -8.11
C VAL A 31 -0.54 -1.21 -8.37
N GLU A 32 -0.27 -0.41 -7.34
CA GLU A 32 0.55 0.78 -7.44
C GLU A 32 1.24 1.08 -6.10
N ASN A 33 2.48 1.57 -6.17
CA ASN A 33 3.23 1.98 -4.98
C ASN A 33 3.15 3.50 -4.86
N LEU A 34 2.58 4.01 -3.76
CA LEU A 34 2.36 5.44 -3.54
C LEU A 34 3.58 6.11 -2.87
N GLY A 35 4.48 5.32 -2.29
CA GLY A 35 5.70 5.82 -1.67
C GLY A 35 5.62 5.99 -0.15
N ASN A 36 6.56 6.76 0.39
CA ASN A 36 6.74 6.92 1.83
C ASN A 36 5.86 8.04 2.39
N HIS A 37 5.46 7.91 3.65
CA HIS A 37 4.67 8.93 4.34
C HIS A 37 5.32 10.32 4.32
N ASN A 38 6.63 10.40 4.57
CA ASN A 38 7.34 11.67 4.63
C ASN A 38 7.42 12.36 3.25
N THR A 39 7.52 11.59 2.17
CA THR A 39 7.56 12.14 0.81
C THR A 39 6.18 12.63 0.40
N ILE A 40 5.14 11.83 0.66
CA ILE A 40 3.75 12.18 0.32
C ILE A 40 3.31 13.42 1.10
N LEU A 41 3.62 13.52 2.39
CA LEU A 41 3.26 14.69 3.21
C LEU A 41 3.95 15.97 2.72
N LYS A 42 5.14 15.86 2.13
CA LYS A 42 5.86 17.01 1.58
C LYS A 42 5.25 17.49 0.26
N GLU A 43 4.78 16.58 -0.57
CA GLU A 43 4.15 16.89 -1.87
C GLU A 43 2.69 17.31 -1.71
N HIS A 44 2.02 16.80 -0.68
CA HIS A 44 0.60 17.02 -0.37
C HIS A 44 0.43 17.25 1.15
N PRO A 45 0.64 18.48 1.64
CA PRO A 45 0.55 18.83 3.07
C PRO A 45 -0.89 18.86 3.60
#